data_AF-A0A2V8KQ67-F1
#
_entry.id   AF-A0A2V8KQ67-F1
#
_cell.length_a   1.000
_cell.length_b   1.000
_cell.length_c   1.000
_cell.angle_alpha   90.00
_cell.angle_beta   90.00
_cell.angle_gamma   90.00
#
_symmetry.space_group_name_H-M   'P 1'
#
loop_
_entity.id
_entity.type
_entity.pdbx_description
1 polymer ?
#
loop_
_entity_poly.entity_id
_entity_poly.type
_entity_poly.pdbx_seq_one_letter_code
_entity_poly.pdbx_strand_id
1 'polypeptide(L)' 'QFVRMVTEKLMTYGLGRGVEYYDMPVIRSIVRDASKNNYRFSSIVLGIVKSPPFQMRTKLDENAAN' A
#
# COMPACT_ATOMS: atom_id res chain seq x y z
N GLN A 1 -4.72 14.65 -6.80
CA GLN A 1 -4.70 13.70 -7.94
C GLN A 1 -3.35 12.98 -8.05
N PHE A 2 -2.21 13.68 -8.13
CA PHE A 2 -0.87 13.06 -8.24
C PHE A 2 -0.51 12.07 -7.12
N VAL A 3 -0.57 12.49 -5.85
CA VAL A 3 -0.16 11.65 -4.71
C VAL A 3 -0.95 10.34 -4.62
N ARG A 4 -2.24 10.39 -4.95
CA ARG A 4 -3.10 9.20 -5.01
C ARG A 4 -2.61 8.21 -6.07
N MET A 5 -2.31 8.71 -7.28
CA MET A 5 -1.76 7.88 -8.37
C MET A 5 -0.43 7.23 -7.97
N VAL A 6 0.48 8.01 -7.38
CA VAL A 6 1.77 7.49 -6.88
C VAL A 6 1.55 6.42 -5.81
N THR A 7 0.64 6.66 -4.86
CA THR A 7 0.31 5.70 -3.80
C THR A 7 -0.24 4.40 -4.40
N GLU A 8 -1.12 4.48 -5.39
CA GLU A 8 -1.72 3.32 -6.07
C GLU A 8 -0.67 2.49 -6.83
N LYS A 9 0.23 3.15 -7.57
CA LYS A 9 1.32 2.45 -8.29
C LYS A 9 2.34 1.83 -7.35
N LEU A 10 2.71 2.52 -6.28
CA LEU A 10 3.60 1.97 -5.25
C LEU A 10 2.95 0.80 -4.50
N MET A 11 1.64 0.88 -4.23
CA MET A 11 0.91 -0.20 -3.60
C MET A 11 0.80 -1.41 -4.53
N THR A 12 0.56 -1.19 -5.82
CA THR A 12 0.61 -2.26 -6.84
C THR A 12 1.97 -2.96 -6.83
N TYR A 13 3.05 -2.18 -6.83
CA TYR A 13 4.41 -2.72 -6.74
C TYR A 13 4.66 -3.48 -5.42
N GLY A 14 4.26 -2.90 -4.28
CA GLY A 14 4.44 -3.47 -2.95
C GLY A 14 3.60 -4.73 -2.69
N LEU A 15 2.46 -4.88 -3.37
CA LEU A 15 1.61 -6.06 -3.26
C LEU A 15 1.96 -7.14 -4.30
N GLY A 16 2.59 -6.79 -5.42
CA GLY A 16 2.83 -7.72 -6.54
C GLY A 16 1.56 -8.08 -7.31
N ARG A 17 0.43 -7.40 -7.03
CA ARG A 17 -0.84 -7.51 -7.75
C ARG A 17 -1.40 -6.13 -8.03
N GLY A 18 -2.32 -6.04 -8.99
CA GLY A 18 -3.11 -4.83 -9.19
C GLY A 18 -3.88 -4.46 -7.93
N VAL A 19 -4.01 -3.16 -7.67
CA VAL A 19 -4.90 -2.62 -6.65
C VAL A 19 -6.35 -2.85 -7.08
N GLU A 20 -7.17 -3.34 -6.16
CA GLU A 20 -8.59 -3.58 -6.39
C GLU A 20 -9.48 -2.57 -5.65
N TYR A 21 -10.80 -2.63 -5.89
CA TYR A 21 -11.75 -1.70 -5.28
C TYR A 21 -11.68 -1.72 -3.74
N TYR A 22 -11.43 -2.88 -3.13
CA TYR A 22 -11.32 -3.02 -1.68
C TYR A 22 -10.03 -2.41 -1.09
N ASP A 23 -9.01 -2.13 -1.90
CA ASP A 23 -7.78 -1.44 -1.48
C ASP A 23 -7.96 0.10 -1.47
N MET A 24 -8.98 0.62 -2.15
CA MET A 24 -9.22 2.07 -2.27
C MET A 24 -9.39 2.80 -0.93
N PRO A 25 -10.07 2.25 0.09
CA PRO A 25 -10.11 2.86 1.43
C PRO A 25 -8.72 3.03 2.05
N VAL A 26 -7.84 2.03 1.87
CA VAL A 26 -6.45 2.05 2.38
C VAL A 26 -5.63 3.10 1.65
N ILE A 27 -5.73 3.19 0.32
CA ILE A 27 -5.05 4.23 -0.45
C ILE A 27 -5.50 5.62 0.01
N ARG A 28 -6.81 5.82 0.23
CA ARG A 28 -7.34 7.11 0.71
C ARG A 28 -6.84 7.45 2.12
N SER A 29 -6.73 6.47 3.02
CA SER A 29 -6.19 6.72 4.36
C SER A 29 -4.72 7.11 4.31
N ILE A 30 -3.90 6.41 3.50
CA ILE A 30 -2.48 6.72 3.32
C ILE A 30 -2.29 8.15 2.79
N VAL A 31 -3.04 8.54 1.75
CA VAL A 31 -2.95 9.91 1.20
C VAL A 31 -3.35 10.96 2.23
N ARG A 32 -4.41 10.71 3.00
CA ARG A 32 -4.88 11.60 4.07
C ARG A 32 -3.87 11.72 5.23
N ASP A 33 -3.19 10.63 5.57
CA ASP A 33 -2.18 10.67 6.64
C ASP A 33 -0.85 11.26 6.14
N ALA A 34 -0.53 11.09 4.85
CA ALA A 34 0.58 11.76 4.20
C ALA A 34 0.37 13.28 4.12
N SER A 35 -0.87 13.77 3.96
CA SER A 35 -1.14 15.22 3.92
C SER A 35 -0.78 15.91 5.24
N LYS A 36 -0.95 15.23 6.38
CA LYS A 36 -0.51 15.71 7.71
C LYS A 36 1.01 15.86 7.80
N ASN A 37 1.74 15.19 6.92
CA ASN A 37 3.20 15.20 6.84
C ASN A 37 3.70 15.88 5.56
N ASN A 38 2.98 16.88 5.03
CA ASN A 38 3.35 17.62 3.82
C ASN A 38 3.60 16.72 2.59
N TYR A 39 2.87 15.60 2.49
CA TYR A 39 3.02 14.61 1.43
C TYR A 39 4.45 14.07 1.25
N ARG A 40 5.23 14.03 2.34
CA ARG A 40 6.58 13.44 2.30
C ARG A 40 6.51 12.03 1.74
N PHE A 41 7.40 11.75 0.79
CA PHE A 41 7.49 10.44 0.15
C PHE A 41 7.63 9.30 1.16
N SER A 42 8.45 9.50 2.20
CA SER A 42 8.62 8.55 3.30
C SER A 42 7.33 8.24 4.05
N SER A 43 6.42 9.21 4.21
CA SER A 43 5.11 9.01 4.86
C SER A 43 4.19 8.14 4.02
N ILE A 44 4.25 8.24 2.69
CA ILE A 44 3.48 7.38 1.77
C ILE A 44 3.99 5.94 1.85
N VAL A 45 5.32 5.76 1.73
CA VAL A 45 5.96 4.44 1.82
C VAL A 45 5.65 3.78 3.16
N LEU A 46 5.80 4.51 4.27
CA LEU A 46 5.49 3.98 5.59
C LEU A 46 4.01 3.62 5.74
N GLY A 47 3.11 4.41 5.16
CA GLY A 47 1.68 4.10 5.12
C GLY A 47 1.38 2.80 4.38
N ILE A 48 2.05 2.55 3.25
CA ILE A 48 1.94 1.30 2.49
C ILE A 48 2.47 0.13 3.33
N VAL A 49 3.67 0.24 3.90
CA VAL A 49 4.29 -0.83 4.70
C VAL A 49 3.46 -1.19 5.94
N LYS A 50 2.77 -0.21 6.54
CA LYS A 50 1.88 -0.41 7.70
C LYS A 50 0.47 -0.84 7.31
N SER A 51 0.14 -0.92 6.03
CA SER A 51 -1.22 -1.22 5.60
C SER A 51 -1.56 -2.71 5.76
N PRO A 52 -2.82 -3.05 6.11
CA PRO A 52 -3.25 -4.45 6.18
C PRO A 52 -2.93 -5.28 4.93
N PRO A 53 -3.21 -4.84 3.69
CA PRO A 53 -2.90 -5.65 2.50
C PRO A 53 -1.40 -5.91 2.31
N PHE A 54 -0.52 -5.03 2.80
CA PHE A 54 0.94 -5.26 2.75
C PHE A 54 1.41 -6.22 3.85
N GLN A 55 0.91 -6.06 5.08
CA GLN A 55 1.32 -6.89 6.21
C GLN A 55 0.71 -8.29 6.19
N MET A 56 -0.54 -8.41 5.74
CA MET A 56 -1.26 -9.67 5.57
C MET A 56 -0.91 -10.37 4.26
N ARG A 57 0.10 -9.87 3.54
CA ARG A 57 0.74 -10.59 2.44
C ARG A 57 1.53 -11.75 3.05
N THR A 58 0.82 -12.76 3.54
CA THR A 58 1.36 -14.09 3.76
C THR A 58 1.97 -14.47 2.43
N LYS A 59 3.31 -14.56 2.34
CA LYS A 59 3.92 -15.42 1.35
C LYS A 59 3.16 -16.73 1.48
N LEU A 60 2.50 -17.21 0.43
CA LEU A 60 2.20 -18.64 0.37
C LEU A 60 3.52 -19.32 0.72
N ASP A 61 3.61 -19.89 1.92
CA ASP A 61 4.81 -20.58 2.34
C ASP A 61 4.97 -21.71 1.33
N GLU A 62 5.94 -21.57 0.41
CA GLU A 62 6.30 -22.61 -0.55
C GLU A 62 6.73 -23.91 0.17
N ASN A 63 6.96 -23.84 1.49
CA ASN A 63 7.24 -24.97 2.37
C ASN A 63 6.00 -25.77 2.81
N ALA A 64 4.77 -25.33 2.51
CA ALA A 64 3.56 -26.10 2.83
C ALA A 64 3.23 -27.19 1.80
N ALA A 65 4.04 -27.30 0.74
CA ALA A 65 3.86 -28.24 -0.37
C ALA A 65 5.04 -29.23 -0.57
N ASN A 66 5.94 -29.38 0.43
CA ASN A 66 6.99 -30.40 0.44
C ASN A 66 6.81 -31.37 1.60
#